data_AF-A0A4Q0VY31-F1
#
_entry.id   AF-A0A4Q0VY31-F1
#
_cell.length_a   1.000
_cell.length_b   1.000
_cell.length_c   1.000
_cell.angle_alpha   90.00
_cell.angle_beta   90.00
_cell.angle_gamma   90.00
#
_symmetry.space_group_name_H-M   'P 1'
#
loop_
_entity.id
_entity.type
_entity.pdbx_description
1 polymer ?
#
loop_
_entity_poly.entity_id
_entity_poly.type
_entity_poly.pdbx_seq_one_letter_code
_entity_poly.pdbx_strand_id
1 'polypeptide(L)'
;MNQGYELLDKYLSEVEAFGLSGAVLVGQGSQIEFKKAYGFSNIKENILSQTDTIYDMGSITKPFTAVAIMKLIQENKLSFGDRVADILSDVQNWSKEKTRHHNSPFTHSHSRN
;
A
#
# COMPACT_ATOMS: atom_id res chain seq x y z
N MET A 1 16.44 -18.31 16.61
CA MET A 1 15.12 -17.74 16.33
C MET A 1 14.34 -17.70 17.63
N ASN A 2 13.58 -16.65 17.89
CA ASN A 2 12.69 -16.58 19.06
C ASN A 2 11.64 -17.71 18.88
N GLN A 3 11.50 -18.62 19.85
CA GLN A 3 10.68 -19.84 19.73
C GLN A 3 9.21 -19.55 19.32
N GLY A 4 8.74 -18.32 19.51
CA GLY A 4 7.37 -17.91 19.17
C GLY A 4 6.99 -17.92 17.68
N TYR A 5 7.96 -17.89 16.75
CA TYR A 5 7.67 -17.79 15.31
C TYR A 5 7.94 -19.07 14.51
N GLU A 6 8.25 -20.18 15.16
CA GLU A 6 8.50 -21.46 14.49
C GLU A 6 7.25 -21.97 13.74
N LEU A 7 6.06 -21.80 14.33
CA LEU A 7 4.80 -22.15 13.67
C LEU A 7 4.52 -21.25 12.45
N LEU A 8 4.86 -19.97 12.54
CA LEU A 8 4.74 -19.03 11.42
C LEU A 8 5.68 -19.44 10.29
N ASP A 9 6.95 -19.71 10.61
CA ASP A 9 7.94 -20.12 9.60
C ASP A 9 7.53 -21.43 8.93
N LYS A 10 7.12 -22.42 9.73
CA LYS A 10 6.61 -23.70 9.22
C LYS A 10 5.43 -23.50 8.27
N TYR A 11 4.43 -22.73 8.68
CA TYR A 11 3.26 -22.46 7.85
C TYR A 11 3.64 -21.78 6.53
N LEU A 12 4.48 -20.73 6.57
CA LEU A 12 4.91 -20.00 5.39
C LEU A 12 5.75 -20.87 4.44
N SER A 13 6.61 -21.73 4.96
CA SER A 13 7.34 -22.72 4.16
C SER A 13 6.42 -23.79 3.55
N GLU A 14 5.35 -24.20 4.24
CA GLU A 14 4.36 -25.12 3.66
C GLU A 14 3.58 -24.43 2.53
N VAL A 15 3.17 -23.17 2.68
CA VAL A 15 2.44 -22.44 1.62
C VAL A 15 3.34 -21.93 0.48
N GLU A 16 4.64 -21.84 0.68
CA GLU A 16 5.63 -21.61 -0.39
C GLU A 16 5.51 -22.67 -1.49
N ALA A 17 5.31 -23.94 -1.10
CA ALA A 17 5.08 -25.03 -2.05
C ALA A 17 3.79 -24.86 -2.89
N PHE A 18 2.86 -24.02 -2.42
CA PHE A 18 1.62 -23.67 -3.13
C PHE A 18 1.70 -22.33 -3.87
N GLY A 19 2.91 -21.76 -4.01
CA GLY A 19 3.15 -20.57 -4.82
C GLY A 19 3.24 -19.26 -4.03
N LEU A 20 3.34 -19.30 -2.69
CA LEU A 20 3.71 -18.11 -1.94
C LEU A 20 5.13 -17.66 -2.37
N SER A 21 5.28 -16.37 -2.66
CA SER A 21 6.58 -15.73 -2.84
C SER A 21 6.53 -14.32 -2.28
N GLY A 22 7.54 -13.94 -1.51
CA GLY A 22 7.54 -12.64 -0.82
C GLY A 22 8.46 -12.60 0.39
N ALA A 23 8.34 -11.52 1.17
CA ALA A 23 9.04 -11.36 2.44
C ALA A 23 8.06 -10.99 3.56
N VAL A 24 8.35 -11.49 4.76
CA VAL A 24 7.55 -11.25 5.97
C VAL A 24 8.46 -10.69 7.06
N LEU A 25 7.98 -9.66 7.75
CA LEU A 25 8.63 -9.04 8.90
C LEU A 25 7.62 -8.89 10.04
N VAL A 26 8.03 -9.27 11.25
CA VAL A 26 7.31 -9.00 12.50
C VAL A 26 8.21 -8.16 13.39
N GLY A 27 7.70 -7.00 13.81
CA GLY A 27 8.40 -6.09 14.71
C GLY A 27 7.56 -5.74 15.92
N GLN A 28 8.22 -5.58 17.07
CA GLN A 28 7.61 -5.11 18.31
C GLN A 28 8.41 -3.93 18.86
N GLY A 29 7.79 -2.76 18.89
CA GLY A 29 8.50 -1.52 19.20
C GLY A 29 9.60 -1.24 18.18
N SER A 30 10.84 -1.09 18.64
CA SER A 30 12.02 -0.91 17.80
C SER A 30 12.71 -2.21 17.37
N GLN A 31 12.25 -3.36 17.87
CA GLN A 31 12.91 -4.65 17.62
C GLN A 31 12.23 -5.41 16.49
N ILE A 32 13.04 -6.05 15.65
CA ILE A 32 12.60 -6.99 14.63
C ILE A 32 12.68 -8.39 15.24
N GLU A 33 11.53 -8.99 15.49
CA GLU A 33 11.40 -10.31 16.11
C GLU A 33 11.45 -11.45 15.08
N PHE A 34 11.06 -11.15 13.84
CA PHE A 34 11.08 -12.09 12.72
C PHE A 34 11.28 -11.34 11.40
N LYS A 35 12.13 -11.86 10.52
CA LYS A 35 12.33 -11.33 9.16
C LYS A 35 12.85 -12.43 8.24
N LYS A 36 12.06 -12.84 7.25
CA LYS A 36 12.42 -13.91 6.31
C LYS A 36 11.73 -13.71 4.96
N ALA A 37 12.33 -14.26 3.90
CA ALA A 37 11.76 -14.31 2.57
C ALA A 37 11.52 -15.75 2.13
N TYR A 38 10.54 -15.94 1.24
CA TYR A 38 10.05 -17.22 0.74
C TYR A 38 9.87 -17.12 -0.78
N GLY A 39 10.11 -18.23 -1.47
CA GLY A 39 9.86 -18.36 -2.90
C GLY A 39 10.77 -17.49 -3.78
N PHE A 40 10.25 -17.10 -4.93
CA PHE A 40 11.00 -16.41 -5.99
C PHE A 40 10.51 -14.98 -6.18
N SER A 41 11.45 -14.04 -6.26
CA SER A 41 11.17 -12.67 -6.70
C SER A 41 10.98 -12.61 -8.22
N ASN A 42 11.61 -13.54 -8.94
CA ASN A 42 11.39 -13.75 -10.37
C ASN A 42 11.47 -15.25 -10.70
N ILE A 43 10.32 -15.84 -11.01
CA ILE A 43 10.21 -17.27 -11.34
C ILE A 43 10.93 -17.60 -12.65
N LYS A 44 10.83 -16.74 -13.67
CA LYS A 44 11.42 -17.00 -15.00
C LYS A 44 12.94 -17.05 -14.95
N GLU A 45 13.53 -16.16 -14.16
CA GLU A 45 14.98 -16.02 -14.00
C GLU A 45 15.52 -16.86 -12.82
N ASN A 46 14.66 -17.64 -12.14
CA ASN A 46 15.00 -18.41 -10.94
C ASN A 46 15.67 -17.57 -9.82
N ILE A 47 15.25 -16.31 -9.66
CA ILE A 47 15.78 -15.42 -8.62
C ILE A 47 14.95 -15.58 -7.36
N LEU A 48 15.59 -16.05 -6.28
CA LEU A 48 14.96 -16.18 -4.97
C LEU A 48 14.59 -14.81 -4.39
N SER A 49 13.50 -14.77 -3.63
CA SER A 49 13.17 -13.61 -2.84
C SER A 49 14.18 -13.42 -1.70
N GLN A 50 14.54 -12.17 -1.46
CA GLN A 50 15.36 -11.75 -0.33
C GLN A 50 14.57 -10.78 0.53
N THR A 51 15.01 -10.58 1.77
CA THR A 51 14.30 -9.72 2.73
C THR A 51 14.35 -8.22 2.40
N ASP A 52 15.13 -7.86 1.39
CA ASP A 52 15.31 -6.53 0.79
C ASP A 52 14.85 -6.47 -0.67
N THR A 53 14.23 -7.54 -1.19
CA THR A 53 13.56 -7.50 -2.50
C THR A 53 12.48 -6.41 -2.49
N ILE A 54 12.44 -5.61 -3.55
CA ILE A 54 11.46 -4.53 -3.74
C ILE A 54 10.19 -5.10 -4.35
N TYR A 55 9.04 -4.80 -3.73
CA TYR A 55 7.71 -5.21 -4.19
C TYR A 55 6.83 -3.99 -4.44
N ASP A 56 5.87 -4.10 -5.36
CA ASP A 56 4.81 -3.10 -5.49
C ASP A 56 3.84 -3.22 -4.30
N MET A 57 3.74 -2.13 -3.53
CA MET A 57 2.90 -2.06 -2.32
C MET A 57 1.42 -1.84 -2.65
N GLY A 58 1.08 -1.51 -3.90
CA GLY A 58 -0.29 -1.30 -4.36
C GLY A 58 -1.05 -0.31 -3.47
N SER A 59 -2.20 -0.74 -2.95
CA SER A 59 -3.06 0.13 -2.13
C SER A 59 -2.48 0.51 -0.76
N ILE A 60 -1.42 -0.16 -0.29
CA ILE A 60 -0.71 0.22 0.94
C ILE A 60 -0.01 1.58 0.75
N THR A 61 0.15 2.06 -0.49
CA THR A 61 0.66 3.40 -0.81
C THR A 61 -0.34 4.53 -0.52
N LYS A 62 -1.65 4.26 -0.42
CA LYS A 62 -2.68 5.31 -0.26
C LYS A 62 -2.50 6.21 0.97
N PRO A 63 -2.20 5.70 2.17
CA PRO A 63 -1.94 6.55 3.33
C PRO A 63 -0.77 7.51 3.12
N PHE A 64 0.27 7.13 2.36
CA PHE A 64 1.38 8.03 2.03
C PHE A 64 0.92 9.19 1.15
N THR A 65 0.11 8.89 0.11
CA THR A 65 -0.51 9.93 -0.72
C THR A 65 -1.42 10.83 0.12
N ALA A 66 -2.21 10.26 1.03
CA ALA A 66 -3.05 11.05 1.93
C ALA A 66 -2.21 11.98 2.81
N VAL A 67 -1.13 11.50 3.42
CA VAL A 67 -0.21 12.33 4.21
C VAL A 67 0.39 13.45 3.36
N ALA A 68 0.81 13.17 2.12
CA ALA A 68 1.33 14.20 1.23
C ALA A 68 0.30 15.31 0.96
N ILE A 69 -0.97 14.95 0.73
CA ILE A 69 -2.05 15.93 0.56
C ILE A 69 -2.31 16.69 1.87
N MET A 70 -2.33 16.01 3.02
CA MET A 70 -2.53 16.65 4.32
C MET A 70 -1.42 17.66 4.64
N LYS A 71 -0.17 17.38 4.24
CA LYS A 71 0.93 18.34 4.37
C LYS A 71 0.68 19.60 3.54
N LEU A 72 0.18 19.47 2.31
CA LEU A 72 -0.16 20.63 1.48
C LEU A 72 -1.31 21.45 2.08
N ILE A 73 -2.30 20.78 2.68
CA ILE A 73 -3.38 21.45 3.41
C ILE A 73 -2.83 22.21 4.62
N GLN A 74 -1.96 21.58 5.41
CA GLN A 74 -1.30 22.22 6.56
C GLN A 74 -0.46 23.43 6.15
N GLU A 75 0.16 23.41 4.97
CA GLU A 75 0.92 24.51 4.39
C GLU A 75 0.02 25.59 3.73
N ASN A 76 -1.32 25.48 3.84
CA ASN A 76 -2.31 26.33 3.17
C ASN A 76 -2.17 26.40 1.64
N LYS A 77 -1.57 25.36 1.03
CA LYS A 77 -1.43 25.24 -0.43
C LYS A 77 -2.63 24.53 -1.07
N LEU A 78 -3.42 23.83 -0.26
CA LEU A 78 -4.66 23.16 -0.65
C LEU A 78 -5.70 23.32 0.47
N SER A 79 -6.97 23.14 0.12
CA SER A 79 -8.10 23.04 1.04
C SER A 79 -8.90 21.77 0.77
N PHE A 80 -9.57 21.24 1.80
CA PHE A 80 -10.47 20.09 1.66
C PHE A 80 -11.63 20.32 0.68
N GLY A 81 -11.99 21.59 0.46
CA GLY A 81 -13.04 21.98 -0.47
C GLY A 81 -12.58 22.18 -1.92
N ASP A 82 -11.27 22.13 -2.18
CA ASP A 82 -10.76 22.36 -3.52
C ASP A 82 -11.22 21.25 -4.47
N ARG A 83 -11.65 21.65 -5.66
CA ARG A 83 -11.97 20.68 -6.71
C ARG A 83 -10.68 20.31 -7.41
N VAL A 84 -10.52 19.03 -7.72
CA VAL A 84 -9.34 18.53 -8.46
C VAL A 84 -9.15 19.27 -9.78
N ALA A 85 -10.24 19.62 -10.47
CA ALA A 85 -10.21 20.38 -11.73
C ALA A 85 -9.66 21.81 -11.59
N ASP A 86 -9.76 22.41 -10.40
CA ASP A 86 -9.24 23.75 -10.15
C ASP A 86 -7.71 23.72 -9.94
N ILE A 87 -7.16 22.55 -9.56
CA ILE A 87 -5.75 22.34 -9.23
C ILE A 87 -4.96 21.75 -10.42
N LEU A 88 -5.57 20.82 -11.16
CA LEU A 88 -4.92 20.08 -12.24
C LEU A 88 -5.56 20.45 -13.59
N SER A 89 -4.83 21.20 -14.42
CA SER A 89 -5.30 21.68 -15.73
C SER A 89 -5.80 20.55 -16.64
N ASP A 90 -5.12 19.41 -16.60
CA ASP A 90 -5.34 18.32 -17.55
C ASP A 90 -6.65 17.55 -17.30
N VAL A 91 -7.24 17.70 -16.11
CA VAL A 91 -8.51 17.07 -15.73
C VAL A 91 -9.70 18.04 -15.79
N GLN A 92 -9.48 19.30 -16.20
CA GLN A 92 -10.57 20.27 -16.38
C GLN A 92 -11.62 19.79 -17.39
N ASN A 93 -11.18 19.13 -18.47
CA ASN A 93 -12.07 18.57 -19.49
C ASN A 93 -12.85 17.35 -19.00
N TRP A 94 -12.31 16.61 -18.01
CA TRP A 94 -12.96 15.44 -17.41
C TRP A 94 -14.20 15.83 -16.57
N SER A 95 -14.17 17.03 -15.97
CA SER A 95 -15.23 17.52 -15.08
C SER A 95 -16.55 17.88 -15.80
N LYS A 96 -16.49 18.19 -17.10
CA LYS A 96 -17.68 18.58 -17.87
C LYS A 96 -18.63 17.41 -18.15
N GLU A 97 -18.13 16.18 -18.12
CA GLU A 97 -18.91 14.99 -18.50
C GLU A 97 -19.48 14.21 -17.31
N LYS A 98 -18.97 14.42 -16.09
CA LYS A 98 -19.49 13.79 -14.87
C LYS A 98 -19.42 14.73 -13.67
N THR A 99 -20.46 15.54 -13.46
CA THR A 99 -20.68 16.20 -12.16
C THR A 99 -22.09 15.89 -11.64
N ARG A 100 -22.23 14.76 -10.93
CA ARG A 100 -23.21 14.61 -9.83
C ARG A 100 -22.49 13.94 -8.66
N HIS A 101 -22.16 14.76 -7.67
CA HIS A 101 -21.86 14.44 -6.26
C HIS A 101 -20.88 13.29 -5.96
N HIS A 102 -19.64 13.63 -5.64
CA HIS A 102 -18.81 12.82 -4.74
C HIS A 102 -18.00 13.74 -3.82
N ASN A 103 -18.40 13.80 -2.54
CA ASN A 103 -17.71 14.56 -1.50
C ASN A 103 -16.80 13.60 -0.70
N SER A 104 -15.57 14.06 -0.44
CA SER A 104 -14.49 13.46 0.37
C SER A 104 -13.64 12.36 -0.30
N PRO A 105 -12.40 12.67 -0.72
CA PRO A 105 -11.47 11.69 -1.31
C PRO A 105 -10.80 10.75 -0.29
N PHE A 106 -11.08 10.88 1.01
CA PHE A 106 -10.37 10.14 2.07
C PHE A 106 -11.20 9.12 2.82
N THR A 107 -12.51 9.08 2.60
CA THR A 107 -13.39 8.06 3.16
C THR A 107 -13.95 7.23 2.00
N HIS A 108 -13.88 5.91 2.11
CA HIS A 108 -14.67 5.04 1.24
C HIS A 108 -16.16 5.25 1.60
N SER A 109 -16.77 6.33 1.10
CA SER A 109 -18.20 6.58 1.26
C SER A 109 -18.96 5.65 0.32
N HIS A 110 -19.49 4.56 0.87
CA HIS A 110 -20.51 3.77 0.18
C HIS A 110 -21.86 4.41 0.49
N SER A 111 -22.39 5.21 -0.44
CA SER A 111 -23.81 5.56 -0.39
C SER A 111 -24.61 4.29 -0.71
N ARG A 112 -25.19 3.66 0.30
CA ARG A 112 -26.27 2.70 0.08
C ARG A 112 -27.51 3.50 -0.33
N ASN A 113 -27.94 3.31 -1.57
CA ASN A 113 -29.32 3.61 -1.96
C ASN A 113 -30.25 2.53 -1.41
#